data_AF-A0A350WV07-F1
#
_entry.id   AF-A0A350WV07-F1
#
_cell.length_a   1.000
_cell.length_b   1.000
_cell.length_c   1.000
_cell.angle_alpha   90.00
_cell.angle_beta   90.00
_cell.angle_gamma   90.00
#
_symmetry.space_group_name_H-M   'P 1'
#
loop_
_entity.id
_entity.type
_entity.pdbx_description
1 polymer ?
#
loop_
_entity_poly.entity_id
_entity_poly.type
_entity_poly.pdbx_seq_one_letter_code
_entity_poly.pdbx_strand_id
1 'polypeptide(L)'
;MPEVSKDAAILIATSYQALKRVEKGEKSTEIANCVVVILFAGFFIEENLNVIIKKMKMNEEMRVFLNGKEHPGLLDKIAWFYNQYVSSERFSSKKELFKKDLNGNPLILNKLEKRFPGIKEIIEYRNKIAHGEIKTVNITKAKKLREQAKIITDELFDLAKQNGFDIPRNITYKSAIT
;
A
#
# COMPACT_ATOMS: atom_id res chain seq x y z
N MET A 1 11.91 -3.65 -7.27
CA MET A 1 10.71 -4.19 -7.96
C MET A 1 10.58 -5.73 -7.95
N PRO A 2 10.42 -6.33 -6.78
CA PRO A 2 9.98 -7.73 -6.67
C PRO A 2 8.79 -7.90 -5.71
N GLU A 3 8.04 -8.97 -5.96
CA GLU A 3 6.78 -9.34 -5.35
C GLU A 3 6.86 -10.71 -4.72
N VAL A 4 5.94 -10.99 -3.79
CA VAL A 4 6.09 -12.17 -2.91
C VAL A 4 4.86 -13.09 -2.89
N SER A 5 3.75 -12.71 -3.51
CA SER A 5 2.58 -13.60 -3.66
C SER A 5 2.01 -13.60 -5.08
N LYS A 6 1.31 -14.70 -5.40
CA LYS A 6 0.56 -14.84 -6.66
C LYS A 6 -0.50 -13.73 -6.81
N ASP A 7 -1.09 -13.30 -5.71
CA ASP A 7 -2.08 -12.22 -5.70
C ASP A 7 -1.42 -10.88 -6.05
N ALA A 8 -0.24 -10.58 -5.49
CA ALA A 8 0.54 -9.40 -5.88
C ALA A 8 0.88 -9.40 -7.39
N ALA A 9 1.18 -10.57 -7.97
CA ALA A 9 1.44 -10.71 -9.40
C ALA A 9 0.20 -10.40 -10.26
N ILE A 10 -0.97 -10.95 -9.90
CA ILE A 10 -2.25 -10.68 -10.56
C ILE A 10 -2.58 -9.18 -10.50
N LEU A 11 -2.33 -8.56 -9.34
CA LEU A 11 -2.60 -7.15 -9.14
C LEU A 11 -1.72 -6.27 -10.06
N ILE A 12 -0.45 -6.62 -10.20
CA ILE A 12 0.46 -5.93 -11.12
C ILE A 12 0.03 -6.10 -12.57
N ALA A 13 -0.26 -7.33 -12.98
CA ALA A 13 -0.64 -7.65 -14.35
C ALA A 13 -1.87 -6.83 -14.77
N THR A 14 -2.89 -6.83 -13.93
CA THR A 14 -4.15 -6.10 -14.18
C THR A 14 -3.91 -4.59 -14.28
N SER A 15 -3.15 -4.03 -13.34
CA SER A 15 -2.80 -2.62 -13.34
C SER A 15 -1.91 -2.24 -14.54
N TYR A 16 -1.01 -3.13 -14.98
CA TYR A 16 -0.19 -2.92 -16.17
C TYR A 16 -1.02 -2.94 -17.46
N GLN A 17 -1.94 -3.89 -17.60
CA GLN A 17 -2.85 -3.95 -18.74
C GLN A 17 -3.72 -2.69 -18.84
N ALA A 18 -4.25 -2.23 -17.71
CA ALA A 18 -5.01 -0.98 -17.65
C ALA A 18 -4.15 0.21 -18.10
N LEU A 19 -2.93 0.35 -17.57
CA LEU A 19 -2.02 1.42 -17.97
C LEU A 19 -1.74 1.40 -19.48
N LYS A 20 -1.52 0.22 -20.06
CA LYS A 20 -1.26 0.08 -21.50
C LYS A 20 -2.44 0.50 -22.37
N ARG A 21 -3.68 0.32 -21.92
CA ARG A 21 -4.87 0.83 -22.63
C ARG A 21 -4.93 2.36 -22.59
N VAL A 22 -4.62 2.98 -21.46
CA VAL A 22 -4.53 4.45 -21.37
C VAL A 22 -3.43 4.99 -22.29
N GLU A 23 -2.25 4.38 -22.29
CA GLU A 23 -1.12 4.79 -23.13
C GLU A 23 -1.42 4.68 -24.63
N LYS A 24 -2.33 3.79 -25.03
CA LYS A 24 -2.80 3.65 -26.43
C LYS A 24 -3.82 4.71 -26.84
N GLY A 25 -4.22 5.62 -25.95
CA GLY A 25 -5.08 6.76 -26.26
C GLY A 25 -6.56 6.43 -26.32
N GLU A 26 -7.01 5.35 -25.69
CA GLU A 26 -8.44 5.02 -25.57
C GLU A 26 -9.16 6.00 -24.62
N LYS A 27 -9.54 7.17 -25.13
CA LYS A 27 -10.16 8.26 -24.32
C LYS A 27 -11.43 7.83 -23.58
N SER A 28 -12.21 6.91 -24.15
CA SER A 28 -13.45 6.41 -23.54
C SER A 28 -13.20 5.54 -22.29
N THR A 29 -12.01 4.94 -22.16
CA THR A 29 -11.65 4.05 -21.04
C THR A 29 -10.57 4.64 -20.13
N GLU A 30 -10.03 5.82 -20.46
CA GLU A 30 -8.92 6.45 -19.73
C GLU A 30 -9.19 6.58 -18.23
N ILE A 31 -10.35 7.13 -17.85
CA ILE A 31 -10.70 7.32 -16.43
C ILE A 31 -10.73 5.97 -15.73
N ALA A 32 -11.49 5.01 -16.26
CA ALA A 32 -11.63 3.67 -15.67
C ALA A 32 -10.28 2.96 -15.52
N ASN A 33 -9.43 3.03 -16.54
CA ASN A 33 -8.10 2.42 -16.47
C ASN A 33 -7.18 3.14 -15.46
N CYS A 34 -7.23 4.48 -15.35
CA CYS A 34 -6.52 5.21 -14.31
C CYS A 34 -7.00 4.85 -12.90
N VAL A 35 -8.31 4.67 -12.72
CA VAL A 35 -8.90 4.16 -11.45
C VAL A 35 -8.31 2.79 -11.12
N VAL A 36 -8.34 1.86 -12.07
CA VAL A 36 -7.78 0.50 -11.90
C VAL A 36 -6.31 0.57 -11.55
N VAL A 37 -5.51 1.43 -12.20
CA VAL A 37 -4.08 1.56 -11.91
C VAL A 37 -3.84 1.92 -10.45
N ILE A 38 -4.55 2.92 -9.92
CA ILE A 38 -4.34 3.44 -8.56
C ILE A 38 -4.91 2.48 -7.52
N LEU A 39 -6.10 1.94 -7.76
CA LEU A 39 -6.73 0.97 -6.85
C LEU A 39 -5.82 -0.24 -6.62
N PHE A 40 -5.25 -0.76 -7.71
CA PHE A 40 -4.36 -1.92 -7.65
C PHE A 40 -2.99 -1.58 -7.06
N ALA A 41 -2.54 -0.33 -7.12
CA ALA A 41 -1.35 0.12 -6.40
C ALA A 41 -1.54 0.00 -4.88
N GLY A 42 -2.73 0.31 -4.36
CA GLY A 42 -3.06 0.12 -2.94
C GLY A 42 -3.11 -1.35 -2.52
N PHE A 43 -3.80 -2.19 -3.30
CA PHE A 43 -3.84 -3.63 -3.04
C PHE A 43 -2.46 -4.28 -3.13
N PHE A 44 -1.62 -3.80 -4.06
CA PHE A 44 -0.25 -4.28 -4.20
C PHE A 44 0.58 -4.06 -2.93
N ILE A 45 0.51 -2.86 -2.34
CA ILE A 45 1.20 -2.56 -1.07
C ILE A 45 0.60 -3.44 0.06
N GLU A 46 -0.72 -3.51 0.15
CA GLU A 46 -1.41 -4.27 1.20
C GLU A 46 -1.04 -5.75 1.16
N GLU A 47 -0.95 -6.33 -0.02
CA GLU A 47 -0.63 -7.73 -0.18
C GLU A 47 0.84 -8.04 0.17
N ASN A 48 1.77 -7.16 -0.20
CA ASN A 48 3.16 -7.34 0.23
C ASN A 48 3.30 -7.15 1.75
N LEU A 49 2.57 -6.23 2.38
CA LEU A 49 2.50 -6.13 3.84
C LEU A 49 1.97 -7.42 4.48
N ASN A 50 0.91 -8.02 3.94
CA ASN A 50 0.40 -9.32 4.43
C ASN A 50 1.50 -10.38 4.41
N VAL A 51 2.24 -10.47 3.31
CA VAL A 51 3.33 -11.44 3.18
C VAL A 51 4.46 -11.15 4.16
N ILE A 52 4.88 -9.89 4.28
CA ILE A 52 5.93 -9.46 5.21
C ILE A 52 5.54 -9.83 6.64
N ILE A 53 4.37 -9.40 7.09
CA ILE A 53 3.86 -9.65 8.45
C ILE A 53 3.74 -11.15 8.72
N LYS A 54 3.26 -11.93 7.75
CA LYS A 54 3.15 -13.39 7.84
C LYS A 54 4.52 -14.05 7.96
N LYS A 55 5.50 -13.65 7.15
CA LYS A 55 6.85 -14.22 7.16
C LYS A 55 7.61 -13.88 8.43
N MET A 56 7.34 -12.70 9.00
CA MET A 56 7.87 -12.27 10.30
C MET A 56 7.17 -12.93 11.48
N LYS A 57 6.08 -13.69 11.25
CA LYS A 57 5.21 -14.30 12.27
C LYS A 57 4.56 -13.28 13.23
N MET A 58 4.29 -12.07 12.73
CA MET A 58 3.80 -10.94 13.54
C MET A 58 2.28 -10.72 13.47
N ASN A 59 1.52 -11.65 12.89
CA ASN A 59 0.06 -11.49 12.75
C ASN A 59 -0.64 -11.31 14.10
N GLU A 60 -0.26 -12.11 15.10
CA GLU A 60 -0.88 -12.05 16.43
C GLU A 60 -0.57 -10.73 17.13
N GLU A 61 0.70 -10.33 17.11
CA GLU A 61 1.15 -9.08 17.72
C GLU A 61 0.42 -7.88 17.09
N MET A 62 0.34 -7.84 15.76
CA MET A 62 -0.43 -6.83 15.04
C MET A 62 -1.90 -6.84 15.45
N ARG A 63 -2.52 -8.02 15.52
CA ARG A 63 -3.93 -8.16 15.90
C ARG A 63 -4.20 -7.64 17.31
N VAL A 64 -3.36 -8.02 18.27
CA VAL A 64 -3.44 -7.54 19.66
C VAL A 64 -3.31 -6.02 19.71
N PHE A 65 -2.27 -5.46 19.07
CA PHE A 65 -2.06 -4.01 19.03
C PHE A 65 -3.25 -3.26 18.40
N LEU A 66 -3.88 -3.84 17.37
CA LEU A 66 -5.02 -3.25 16.66
C LEU A 66 -6.38 -3.51 17.31
N ASN A 67 -6.41 -3.89 18.58
CA ASN A 67 -7.60 -4.21 19.39
C ASN A 67 -8.41 -5.38 18.81
N GLY A 68 -7.76 -6.47 18.43
CA GLY A 68 -8.44 -7.70 17.99
C GLY A 68 -9.07 -7.62 16.59
N LYS A 69 -8.74 -6.59 15.79
CA LYS A 69 -9.33 -6.41 14.46
C LYS A 69 -8.96 -7.59 13.55
N GLU A 70 -9.96 -8.35 13.11
CA GLU A 70 -9.80 -9.56 12.31
C GLU A 70 -9.26 -9.29 10.91
N HIS A 71 -9.74 -8.23 10.26
CA HIS A 71 -9.34 -7.84 8.92
C HIS A 71 -8.81 -6.39 8.91
N PRO A 72 -7.55 -6.16 9.34
CA PRO A 72 -6.94 -4.84 9.27
C PRO A 72 -6.77 -4.43 7.80
N GLY A 73 -7.08 -3.17 7.48
CA GLY A 73 -6.89 -2.65 6.13
C GLY A 73 -5.46 -2.15 5.89
N LEU A 74 -5.19 -1.67 4.67
CA LEU A 74 -3.90 -1.07 4.30
C LEU A 74 -3.40 -0.04 5.33
N LEU A 75 -4.23 0.92 5.72
CA LEU A 75 -3.86 1.95 6.70
C LEU A 75 -3.46 1.35 8.05
N ASP A 76 -4.22 0.38 8.55
CA ASP A 76 -3.92 -0.28 9.83
C ASP A 76 -2.57 -1.00 9.77
N LYS A 77 -2.35 -1.80 8.71
CA LYS A 77 -1.14 -2.60 8.52
C LYS A 77 0.10 -1.73 8.39
N ILE A 78 0.05 -0.70 7.53
CA ILE A 78 1.22 0.15 7.31
C ILE A 78 1.52 1.06 8.52
N ALA A 79 0.48 1.51 9.23
CA ALA A 79 0.65 2.28 10.46
C ALA A 79 1.28 1.42 11.58
N TRP A 80 0.83 0.18 11.74
CA TRP A 80 1.46 -0.77 12.67
C TRP A 80 2.91 -1.06 12.27
N PHE A 81 3.18 -1.32 10.99
CA PHE A 81 4.54 -1.58 10.51
C PHE A 81 5.46 -0.38 10.75
N TYR A 82 4.99 0.83 10.47
CA TYR A 82 5.70 2.07 10.78
C TYR A 82 6.01 2.18 12.28
N ASN A 83 5.03 1.89 13.15
CA ASN A 83 5.22 1.95 14.59
C ASN A 83 6.32 0.99 15.05
N GLN A 84 6.38 -0.21 14.48
CA GLN A 84 7.33 -1.24 14.91
C GLN A 84 8.75 -1.01 14.41
N TYR A 85 8.90 -0.59 13.15
CA TYR A 85 10.19 -0.67 12.44
C TYR A 85 10.72 0.67 11.92
N VAL A 86 9.95 1.75 12.05
CA VAL A 86 10.36 3.09 11.59
C VAL A 86 10.39 4.10 12.73
N SER A 87 9.39 4.08 13.62
CA SER A 87 9.30 5.05 14.71
C SER A 87 10.38 4.80 15.76
N SER A 88 11.13 5.84 16.13
CA SER A 88 12.06 5.81 17.28
C SER A 88 11.31 5.68 18.61
N GLU A 89 10.15 6.31 18.70
CA GLU A 89 9.24 6.24 19.84
C GLU A 89 8.00 5.43 19.44
N ARG A 90 7.82 4.28 20.08
CA ARG A 90 6.68 3.41 19.78
C ARG A 90 5.43 3.92 20.47
N PHE A 91 4.35 4.04 19.72
CA PHE A 91 3.02 4.25 20.26
C PHE A 91 2.60 3.02 21.06
N SER A 92 2.03 3.25 22.24
CA SER A 92 1.64 2.20 23.18
C SER A 92 0.34 1.50 22.79
N SER A 93 -0.50 2.17 22.00
CA SER A 93 -1.83 1.67 21.63
C SER A 93 -2.30 2.19 20.29
N LYS A 94 -3.28 1.51 19.70
CA LYS A 94 -4.00 1.96 18.51
C LYS A 94 -4.60 3.36 18.68
N LYS A 95 -5.17 3.67 19.85
CA LYS A 95 -5.80 4.98 20.11
C LYS A 95 -4.79 6.12 19.99
N GLU A 96 -3.59 5.89 20.49
CA GLU A 96 -2.49 6.85 20.41
C GLU A 96 -1.96 6.98 18.98
N LEU A 97 -1.73 5.84 18.30
CA LEU A 97 -1.28 5.79 16.91
C LEU A 97 -2.24 6.54 15.96
N PHE A 98 -3.54 6.37 16.16
CA PHE A 98 -4.59 6.98 15.33
C PHE A 98 -5.19 8.26 15.93
N LYS A 99 -4.47 8.93 16.84
CA LYS A 99 -4.90 10.23 17.36
C LYS A 99 -5.13 11.21 16.19
N LYS A 100 -6.25 11.91 16.24
CA LYS A 100 -6.68 12.84 15.18
C LYS A 100 -6.10 14.24 15.37
N ASP A 101 -5.88 14.94 14.27
CA ASP A 101 -5.62 16.37 14.25
C ASP A 101 -6.92 17.20 14.39
N LEU A 102 -6.79 18.53 14.35
CA LEU A 102 -7.93 19.46 14.43
C LEU A 102 -8.93 19.29 13.29
N ASN A 103 -8.50 18.71 12.17
CA ASN A 103 -9.33 18.45 10.99
C ASN A 103 -9.92 17.03 10.99
N GLY A 104 -9.75 16.28 12.08
CA GLY A 104 -10.25 14.92 12.22
C GLY A 104 -9.44 13.85 11.48
N ASN A 105 -8.28 14.19 10.91
CA ASN A 105 -7.41 13.24 10.20
C ASN A 105 -6.46 12.54 11.17
N PRO A 106 -6.23 11.22 11.03
CA PRO A 106 -5.20 10.54 11.82
C PRO A 106 -3.82 11.17 11.61
N LEU A 107 -3.17 11.58 12.70
CA LEU A 107 -1.82 12.19 12.68
C LEU A 107 -0.77 11.26 12.04
N ILE A 108 -0.97 9.95 12.18
CA ILE A 108 -0.11 8.92 11.56
C ILE A 108 -0.07 9.04 10.04
N LEU A 109 -1.12 9.54 9.36
CA LEU A 109 -1.09 9.75 7.91
C LEU A 109 0.00 10.73 7.49
N ASN A 110 0.25 11.78 8.27
CA ASN A 110 1.29 12.75 7.95
C ASN A 110 2.70 12.16 8.18
N LYS A 111 2.85 11.28 9.18
CA LYS A 111 4.12 10.55 9.41
C LYS A 111 4.37 9.53 8.30
N LEU A 112 3.32 8.80 7.91
CA LEU A 112 3.35 7.86 6.80
C LEU A 112 3.67 8.57 5.47
N GLU A 113 3.05 9.71 5.17
CA GLU A 113 3.33 10.44 3.93
C GLU A 113 4.77 10.97 3.87
N LYS A 114 5.34 11.37 5.02
CA LYS A 114 6.75 11.77 5.10
C LYS A 114 7.70 10.61 4.83
N ARG A 115 7.40 9.41 5.34
CA ARG A 115 8.25 8.22 5.16
C ARG A 115 8.04 7.54 3.81
N PHE A 116 6.79 7.44 3.39
CA PHE A 116 6.30 6.70 2.24
C PHE A 116 5.50 7.64 1.32
N PRO A 117 6.16 8.53 0.56
CA PRO A 117 5.47 9.54 -0.24
C PRO A 117 4.46 8.93 -1.21
N GLY A 118 3.25 9.49 -1.25
CA GLY A 118 2.13 9.01 -2.06
C GLY A 118 1.21 8.02 -1.36
N ILE A 119 1.58 7.49 -0.19
CA ILE A 119 0.74 6.53 0.53
C ILE A 119 -0.60 7.14 0.96
N LYS A 120 -0.60 8.41 1.41
CA LYS A 120 -1.82 9.07 1.88
C LYS A 120 -2.84 9.12 0.75
N GLU A 121 -2.40 9.49 -0.43
CA GLU A 121 -3.27 9.59 -1.59
C GLU A 121 -3.76 8.23 -2.08
N ILE A 122 -2.93 7.20 -2.07
CA ILE A 122 -3.33 5.82 -2.40
C ILE A 122 -4.44 5.35 -1.44
N ILE A 123 -4.25 5.56 -0.13
CA ILE A 123 -5.23 5.20 0.91
C ILE A 123 -6.54 5.98 0.72
N GLU A 124 -6.47 7.29 0.57
CA GLU A 124 -7.64 8.15 0.36
C GLU A 124 -8.40 7.76 -0.90
N TYR A 125 -7.70 7.47 -2.00
CA TYR A 125 -8.31 7.07 -3.26
C TYR A 125 -9.06 5.75 -3.12
N ARG A 126 -8.44 4.74 -2.51
CA ARG A 126 -9.07 3.45 -2.25
C ARG A 126 -10.31 3.58 -1.35
N ASN A 127 -10.22 4.38 -0.29
CA ASN A 127 -11.34 4.61 0.62
C ASN A 127 -12.51 5.29 -0.09
N LYS A 128 -12.25 6.31 -0.93
CA LYS A 128 -13.29 6.96 -1.74
C LYS A 128 -14.00 6.00 -2.67
N ILE A 129 -13.25 5.17 -3.39
CA ILE A 129 -13.84 4.13 -4.26
C ILE A 129 -14.71 3.16 -3.45
N ALA A 130 -14.26 2.74 -2.26
CA ALA A 130 -15.04 1.86 -1.39
C ALA A 130 -16.36 2.50 -0.91
N HIS A 131 -16.44 3.84 -0.90
CA HIS A 131 -17.66 4.61 -0.62
C HIS A 131 -18.44 5.00 -1.89
N GLY A 132 -18.08 4.48 -3.06
CA GLY A 132 -18.75 4.78 -4.33
C GLY A 132 -18.35 6.12 -4.95
N GLU A 133 -17.33 6.79 -4.41
CA GLU A 133 -16.84 8.07 -4.93
C GLU A 133 -15.70 7.84 -5.93
N ILE A 134 -15.97 8.11 -7.22
CA ILE A 134 -14.94 8.10 -8.26
C ILE A 134 -14.38 9.51 -8.40
N LYS A 135 -13.11 9.69 -8.02
CA LYS A 135 -12.37 10.91 -8.29
C LYS A 135 -11.64 10.76 -9.64
N THR A 136 -11.86 11.70 -10.55
CA THR A 136 -11.17 11.76 -11.85
C THR A 136 -9.66 11.90 -11.63
N VAL A 137 -8.88 11.06 -12.30
CA VAL A 137 -7.40 11.11 -12.26
C VAL A 137 -6.85 10.96 -13.66
N ASN A 138 -5.80 11.72 -13.96
CA ASN A 138 -5.10 11.65 -15.24
C ASN A 138 -3.98 10.60 -15.23
N ILE A 139 -3.53 10.23 -16.43
CA ILE A 139 -2.48 9.22 -16.62
C ILE A 139 -1.18 9.56 -15.89
N THR A 140 -0.77 10.83 -15.87
CA THR A 140 0.48 11.27 -15.23
C THR A 140 0.45 10.96 -13.73
N LYS A 141 -0.68 11.24 -13.10
CA LYS A 141 -0.87 10.98 -11.68
C LYS A 141 -0.99 9.49 -11.38
N ALA A 142 -1.71 8.73 -12.21
CA ALA A 142 -1.81 7.28 -12.06
C ALA A 142 -0.43 6.60 -12.18
N LYS A 143 0.40 7.02 -13.14
CA LYS A 143 1.81 6.56 -13.28
C LYS A 143 2.63 6.88 -12.04
N LYS A 144 2.54 8.12 -11.53
CA LYS A 144 3.27 8.54 -10.33
C LYS A 144 2.90 7.70 -9.11
N LEU A 145 1.61 7.49 -8.84
CA LEU A 145 1.15 6.70 -7.70
C LEU A 145 1.53 5.21 -7.85
N ARG A 146 1.46 4.67 -9.07
CA ARG A 146 1.97 3.32 -9.36
C ARG A 146 3.46 3.22 -9.02
N GLU A 147 4.26 4.21 -9.42
CA GLU A 147 5.70 4.19 -9.13
C GLU A 147 6.00 4.32 -7.63
N GLN A 148 5.29 5.20 -6.94
CA GLN A 148 5.40 5.35 -5.49
C GLN A 148 5.05 4.05 -4.75
N ALA A 149 4.01 3.33 -5.17
CA ALA A 149 3.67 2.04 -4.55
C ALA A 149 4.78 1.00 -4.63
N LYS A 150 5.56 1.02 -5.72
CA LYS A 150 6.70 0.13 -5.91
C LYS A 150 7.84 0.49 -4.97
N ILE A 151 8.19 1.79 -4.90
CA ILE A 151 9.22 2.31 -4.00
C ILE A 151 8.88 1.99 -2.55
N ILE A 152 7.62 2.24 -2.13
CA ILE A 152 7.13 1.91 -0.79
C ILE A 152 7.31 0.43 -0.50
N THR A 153 6.93 -0.44 -1.44
CA THR A 153 7.06 -1.89 -1.26
C THR A 153 8.52 -2.31 -1.12
N ASP A 154 9.41 -1.80 -1.97
CA ASP A 154 10.85 -2.07 -1.89
C ASP A 154 11.40 -1.66 -0.51
N GLU A 155 11.01 -0.49 -0.02
CA GLU A 155 11.42 0.02 1.28
C GLU A 155 10.89 -0.79 2.47
N LEU A 156 9.65 -1.30 2.39
CA LEU A 156 9.08 -2.16 3.43
C LEU A 156 9.89 -3.45 3.62
N PHE A 157 10.34 -4.06 2.51
CA PHE A 157 11.20 -5.23 2.57
C PHE A 157 12.60 -4.90 3.09
N ASP A 158 13.16 -3.76 2.70
CA ASP A 158 14.49 -3.35 3.17
C ASP A 158 14.46 -3.09 4.68
N LEU A 159 13.40 -2.47 5.19
CA LEU A 159 13.15 -2.32 6.63
C LEU A 159 13.01 -3.67 7.33
N ALA A 160 12.26 -4.61 6.76
CA ALA A 160 12.14 -5.96 7.33
C ALA A 160 13.53 -6.65 7.41
N LYS A 161 14.32 -6.56 6.33
CA LYS A 161 15.67 -7.12 6.28
C LYS A 161 16.63 -6.48 7.29
N GLN A 162 16.61 -5.16 7.42
CA GLN A 162 17.40 -4.42 8.42
C GLN A 162 17.06 -4.83 9.85
N ASN A 163 15.82 -5.30 10.08
CA ASN A 163 15.36 -5.81 11.37
C ASN A 163 15.51 -7.33 11.52
N GLY A 164 16.34 -7.97 10.68
CA GLY A 164 16.69 -9.39 10.80
C GLY A 164 15.76 -10.36 10.08
N PHE A 165 14.81 -9.86 9.28
CA PHE A 165 13.87 -10.69 8.53
C PHE A 165 14.23 -10.71 7.04
N ASP A 166 15.01 -11.70 6.61
CA ASP A 166 15.29 -11.90 5.19
C ASP A 166 14.13 -12.64 4.51
N ILE A 167 13.27 -11.88 3.86
CA ILE A 167 12.06 -12.40 3.21
C ILE A 167 12.35 -12.57 1.71
N PRO A 168 12.40 -13.82 1.20
CA PRO A 168 12.73 -14.06 -0.19
C PRO A 168 11.64 -13.50 -1.10
N ARG A 169 12.05 -12.78 -2.14
CA ARG A 169 11.15 -12.10 -3.06
C ARG A 169 11.04 -12.91 -4.37
N ASN A 170 10.10 -13.86 -4.38
CA ASN A 170 10.07 -14.98 -5.33
C ASN A 170 9.43 -14.67 -6.70
N ILE A 171 8.78 -13.52 -6.84
CA ILE A 171 8.16 -13.06 -8.08
C ILE A 171 8.77 -11.69 -8.40
N THR A 172 9.01 -11.39 -9.67
CA THR A 172 9.52 -10.08 -10.12
C THR A 172 8.48 -9.34 -10.95
N TYR A 173 8.53 -8.00 -10.94
CA TYR A 173 7.54 -7.21 -11.67
C TYR A 173 7.54 -7.59 -13.14
N LYS A 174 8.74 -7.86 -13.67
CA LYS A 174 8.96 -8.40 -15.01
C LYS A 174 8.19 -9.70 -15.21
N SER A 175 8.33 -10.68 -14.32
CA SER A 175 7.57 -11.94 -14.39
C SER A 175 6.06 -11.78 -14.22
N ALA A 176 5.60 -10.70 -13.57
CA ALA A 176 4.17 -10.42 -13.43
C ALA A 176 3.55 -9.74 -14.67
N ILE A 177 4.36 -9.23 -15.62
CA ILE A 177 3.87 -8.52 -16.81
C ILE A 177 4.24 -9.20 -18.14
N THR A 178 5.04 -10.27 -18.11
CA THR A 178 5.41 -11.12 -19.26
C THR A 178 4.63 -12.41 -19.24
#